data_AF-A0A1Q5MVI4-F1
#
_entry.id   AF-A0A1Q5MVI4-F1
#
_cell.length_a   1.000
_cell.length_b   1.000
_cell.length_c   1.000
_cell.angle_alpha   90.00
_cell.angle_beta   90.00
_cell.angle_gamma   90.00
#
_symmetry.space_group_name_H-M   'P 1'
#
loop_
_entity.id
_entity.type
_entity.pdbx_description
1 polymer ?
#
loop_
_entity_poly.entity_id
_entity_poly.type
_entity_poly.pdbx_seq_one_letter_code
_entity_poly.pdbx_strand_id
1 'polypeptide(L)'
;MRPDSTGHLQAMAENVTLTLHEQDQERLDRLAGVRKDKAVWEHQRTYEQSKRKYLGEDVLKDTGSAVVWWLSKNDDQVEKTVADLGLLARLASAANDTDVPDRLRGLVPGLGGEEESQGTPFEQVPTAADHLADGLIALDFPDGDPRRAMLAKQLAEVIRTQDLHETADDVLRRFSPRATFTADAAEPPPDSPDAGSGTTLTSWPKEEDDGR
;
A
#
# COMPACT_ATOMS: atom_id res chain seq x y z
N MET A 1 -62.44 37.07 1.75
CA MET A 1 -62.01 37.19 0.34
C MET A 1 -63.25 37.32 -0.52
N ARG A 2 -63.28 38.23 -1.50
CA ARG A 2 -64.40 38.39 -2.43
C ARG A 2 -63.98 37.83 -3.80
N PRO A 3 -64.86 37.06 -4.47
CA PRO A 3 -64.57 36.57 -5.82
C PRO A 3 -64.44 37.75 -6.79
N ASP A 4 -63.61 37.58 -7.80
CA ASP A 4 -63.47 38.54 -8.88
C ASP A 4 -64.72 38.58 -9.77
N SER A 5 -64.72 39.49 -10.74
CA SER A 5 -65.84 39.66 -11.68
C SER A 5 -66.12 38.45 -12.58
N THR A 6 -65.23 37.45 -12.60
CA THR A 6 -65.42 36.18 -13.30
C THR A 6 -65.93 35.06 -12.38
N GLY A 7 -66.08 35.34 -11.08
CA GLY A 7 -66.54 34.37 -10.09
C GLY A 7 -65.41 33.52 -9.50
N HIS A 8 -64.14 33.83 -9.79
CA HIS A 8 -62.99 33.09 -9.28
C HIS A 8 -62.37 33.80 -8.07
N LEU A 9 -61.79 33.02 -7.16
CA LEU A 9 -61.24 33.53 -5.91
C LEU A 9 -59.78 33.08 -5.82
N GLN A 10 -58.87 34.04 -5.96
CA GLN A 10 -57.43 33.77 -5.86
C GLN A 10 -57.06 33.68 -4.38
N ALA A 11 -56.62 32.48 -3.97
CA ALA A 11 -56.16 32.23 -2.61
C ALA A 11 -54.72 31.70 -2.62
N MET A 12 -53.91 32.28 -1.74
CA MET A 12 -52.56 31.81 -1.44
C MET A 12 -52.55 31.26 -0.02
N ALA A 13 -51.97 30.07 0.15
CA ALA A 13 -51.65 29.51 1.45
C ALA A 13 -50.14 29.65 1.64
N GLU A 14 -49.74 30.30 2.74
CA GLU A 14 -48.32 30.57 3.03
C GLU A 14 -47.65 29.37 3.71
N ASN A 15 -48.39 28.59 4.50
CA ASN A 15 -47.87 27.47 5.28
C ASN A 15 -48.67 26.20 5.04
N VAL A 16 -48.32 25.48 3.97
CA VAL A 16 -48.91 24.18 3.66
C VAL A 16 -48.03 23.09 4.26
N THR A 17 -48.53 22.40 5.28
CA THR A 17 -47.87 21.24 5.88
C THR A 17 -48.45 19.96 5.28
N LEU A 18 -47.59 19.06 4.83
CA LEU A 18 -48.01 17.77 4.25
C LEU A 18 -47.54 16.65 5.16
N THR A 19 -48.48 15.85 5.67
CA THR A 19 -48.19 14.70 6.53
C THR A 19 -48.16 13.43 5.70
N LEU A 20 -47.02 12.75 5.69
CA LEU A 20 -46.82 11.47 5.01
C LEU A 20 -46.96 10.32 6.01
N HIS A 21 -47.25 9.13 5.49
CA HIS A 21 -47.12 7.91 6.27
C HIS A 21 -45.63 7.59 6.48
N GLU A 22 -45.25 7.02 7.63
CA GLU A 22 -43.85 6.77 8.01
C GLU A 22 -43.07 6.04 6.90
N GLN A 23 -43.68 5.00 6.32
CA GLN A 23 -43.08 4.22 5.24
C GLN A 23 -42.73 5.05 3.99
N ASP A 24 -43.56 6.04 3.65
CA ASP A 24 -43.30 6.93 2.51
C ASP A 24 -42.24 7.97 2.85
N GLN A 25 -42.21 8.45 4.11
CA GLN A 25 -41.17 9.34 4.60
C GLN A 25 -39.79 8.66 4.59
N GLU A 26 -39.67 7.46 5.15
CA GLU A 26 -38.43 6.67 5.12
C GLU A 26 -37.93 6.43 3.69
N ARG A 27 -38.86 6.15 2.77
CA ARG A 27 -38.54 5.95 1.36
C ARG A 27 -38.00 7.23 0.72
N LEU A 28 -38.61 8.37 1.01
CA LEU A 28 -38.15 9.67 0.50
C LEU A 28 -36.79 10.05 1.09
N ASP A 29 -36.57 9.80 2.37
CA ASP A 29 -35.28 10.06 3.04
C ASP A 29 -34.17 9.22 2.43
N ARG A 30 -34.43 7.92 2.19
CA ARG A 30 -33.48 7.04 1.51
C ARG A 30 -33.18 7.54 0.09
N LEU A 31 -34.19 7.99 -0.66
CA LEU A 31 -34.00 8.53 -2.00
C LEU A 31 -33.22 9.84 -1.99
N ALA A 32 -33.47 10.70 -1.00
CA ALA A 32 -32.72 11.93 -0.79
C ALA A 32 -31.25 11.64 -0.46
N GLY A 33 -30.98 10.61 0.37
CA GLY A 33 -29.63 10.12 0.64
C GLY A 33 -28.91 9.71 -0.65
N VAL A 34 -29.50 8.81 -1.44
CA VAL A 34 -28.91 8.35 -2.71
C VAL A 34 -28.63 9.51 -3.68
N ARG A 35 -29.50 10.53 -3.73
CA ARG A 35 -29.27 11.72 -4.56
C ARG A 35 -28.09 12.55 -4.08
N LYS A 36 -27.94 12.74 -2.77
CA LYS A 36 -26.79 13.44 -2.18
C LYS A 36 -25.50 12.68 -2.45
N ASP A 37 -25.51 11.36 -2.23
CA ASP A 37 -24.35 10.51 -2.46
C ASP A 37 -23.92 10.53 -3.93
N LYS A 38 -24.89 10.46 -4.85
CA LYS A 38 -24.62 10.61 -6.28
C LYS A 38 -23.99 11.96 -6.60
N ALA A 39 -24.51 13.07 -6.05
CA ALA A 39 -23.94 14.39 -6.29
C ALA A 39 -22.51 14.51 -5.76
N VAL A 40 -22.22 13.94 -4.59
CA VAL A 40 -20.86 13.86 -4.02
C VAL A 40 -19.95 13.05 -4.94
N TRP A 41 -20.40 11.87 -5.39
CA TRP A 41 -19.63 11.02 -6.29
C TRP A 41 -19.35 11.69 -7.63
N GLU A 42 -20.34 12.37 -8.23
CA GLU A 42 -20.18 13.12 -9.48
C GLU A 42 -19.14 14.23 -9.31
N HIS A 43 -19.22 14.99 -8.22
CA HIS A 43 -18.23 16.02 -7.91
C HIS A 43 -16.82 15.45 -7.76
N GLN A 44 -16.67 14.35 -7.00
CA GLN A 44 -15.37 13.70 -6.83
C GLN A 44 -14.82 13.17 -8.16
N ARG A 45 -15.67 12.53 -8.95
CA ARG A 45 -15.28 12.03 -10.27
C ARG A 45 -14.85 13.16 -11.19
N THR A 46 -15.59 14.26 -11.23
CA THR A 46 -15.24 15.45 -12.01
C THR A 46 -13.94 16.07 -11.52
N TYR A 47 -13.71 16.13 -10.21
CA TYR A 47 -12.46 16.61 -9.62
C TYR A 47 -11.27 15.75 -10.08
N GLU A 48 -11.38 14.41 -9.97
CA GLU A 48 -10.32 13.50 -10.43
C GLU A 48 -10.09 13.58 -11.94
N GLN A 49 -11.15 13.67 -12.75
CA GLN A 49 -11.03 13.86 -14.19
C GLN A 49 -10.35 15.18 -14.54
N SER A 50 -10.74 16.27 -13.88
CA SER A 50 -10.14 17.59 -14.08
C SER A 50 -8.68 17.61 -13.66
N LYS A 51 -8.33 16.93 -12.57
CA LYS A 51 -6.95 16.77 -12.11
C LYS A 51 -6.11 15.98 -13.11
N ARG A 52 -6.62 14.86 -13.64
CA ARG A 52 -5.95 14.08 -14.69
C ARG A 52 -5.74 14.91 -15.95
N LYS A 53 -6.78 15.65 -16.36
CA LYS A 53 -6.72 16.54 -17.51
C LYS A 53 -5.66 17.63 -17.33
N TYR A 54 -5.67 18.32 -16.19
CA TYR A 54 -4.66 19.33 -15.85
C TYR A 54 -3.24 18.74 -15.85
N LEU A 55 -3.05 17.59 -15.19
CA LEU A 55 -1.73 16.95 -15.15
C LEU A 55 -1.27 16.47 -16.53
N GLY A 56 -2.15 15.94 -17.37
CA GLY A 56 -1.80 15.45 -18.70
C GLY A 56 -1.61 16.57 -19.72
N GLU A 57 -2.59 17.46 -19.84
CA GLU A 57 -2.65 18.47 -20.90
C GLU A 57 -1.86 19.75 -20.57
N ASP A 58 -1.70 20.10 -19.29
CA ASP A 58 -1.02 21.34 -18.89
C ASP A 58 0.35 21.07 -18.27
N VAL A 59 0.50 20.04 -17.42
CA VAL A 59 1.76 19.79 -16.70
C VAL A 59 2.71 18.89 -17.49
N LEU A 60 2.26 17.70 -17.86
CA LEU A 60 3.10 16.66 -18.47
C LEU A 60 3.02 16.65 -20.00
N LYS A 61 2.43 17.68 -20.61
CA LYS A 61 2.34 17.82 -22.07
C LYS A 61 3.70 17.76 -22.76
N ASP A 62 4.68 18.41 -22.15
CA ASP A 62 6.06 18.42 -22.60
C ASP A 62 7.00 18.58 -21.40
N THR A 63 8.29 18.28 -21.60
CA THR A 63 9.28 18.38 -20.54
C THR A 63 9.42 19.81 -19.97
N GLY A 64 9.22 20.84 -20.79
CA GLY A 64 9.31 22.24 -20.36
C GLY A 64 8.16 22.64 -19.44
N SER A 65 6.93 22.24 -19.77
CA SER A 65 5.74 22.42 -18.95
C SER A 65 5.89 21.74 -17.59
N ALA A 66 6.46 20.53 -17.57
CA ALA A 66 6.73 19.79 -16.34
C ALA A 66 7.78 20.50 -15.45
N VAL A 67 8.83 21.07 -16.06
CA VAL A 67 9.87 21.87 -15.37
C VAL A 67 9.28 23.13 -14.75
N VAL A 68 8.48 23.89 -15.51
CA VAL A 68 7.83 25.12 -15.00
C VAL A 68 6.89 24.79 -13.84
N TRP A 69 6.10 23.73 -13.96
CA TRP A 69 5.24 23.27 -12.88
C TRP A 69 6.03 22.85 -11.64
N TRP A 70 7.14 22.11 -11.82
CA TRP A 70 8.00 21.69 -10.72
C TRP A 70 8.60 22.88 -9.99
N LEU A 71 9.08 23.90 -10.71
CA LEU A 71 9.61 25.14 -10.13
C LEU A 71 8.53 25.90 -9.36
N SER A 72 7.34 26.02 -9.93
CA SER A 72 6.19 26.64 -9.26
C SER A 72 5.77 25.95 -7.96
N LYS A 73 6.13 24.67 -7.78
CA LYS A 73 5.83 23.88 -6.57
C LYS A 73 6.95 23.82 -5.55
N ASN A 74 8.19 24.12 -5.95
CA ASN A 74 9.38 23.92 -5.12
C ASN A 74 10.17 25.23 -4.88
N ASP A 75 9.50 26.38 -4.93
CA ASP A 75 10.05 27.72 -4.60
C ASP A 75 11.44 27.98 -5.21
N ASP A 76 11.53 27.90 -6.54
CA ASP A 76 12.74 28.23 -7.32
C ASP A 76 13.99 27.39 -7.02
N GLN A 77 13.84 26.12 -6.65
CA GLN A 77 14.94 25.16 -6.55
C GLN A 77 15.52 24.75 -7.92
N VAL A 78 16.13 25.71 -8.64
CA VAL A 78 16.63 25.53 -10.01
C VAL A 78 17.68 24.42 -10.11
N GLU A 79 18.64 24.37 -9.19
CA GLU A 79 19.73 23.37 -9.21
C GLU A 79 19.19 21.94 -9.17
N LYS A 80 18.22 21.69 -8.28
CA LYS A 80 17.53 20.41 -8.17
C LYS A 80 16.66 20.12 -9.40
N THR A 81 16.00 21.13 -9.95
CA THR A 81 15.23 20.98 -11.20
C THR A 81 16.12 20.52 -12.36
N VAL A 82 17.32 21.08 -12.46
CA VAL A 82 18.29 20.72 -13.51
C VAL A 82 18.79 19.29 -13.30
N ALA A 83 19.03 18.87 -12.05
CA ALA A 83 19.38 17.49 -11.72
C ALA A 83 18.24 16.51 -12.08
N ASP A 84 17.00 16.88 -11.78
CA ASP A 84 15.80 16.07 -12.02
C ASP A 84 15.28 16.18 -13.46
N LEU A 85 15.92 16.97 -14.33
CA LEU A 85 15.46 17.24 -15.70
C LEU A 85 15.25 15.95 -16.51
N GLY A 86 16.15 14.98 -16.36
CA GLY A 86 16.02 13.67 -17.01
C GLY A 86 14.82 12.87 -16.50
N LEU A 87 14.51 12.96 -15.22
CA LEU A 87 13.34 12.30 -14.62
C LEU A 87 12.04 12.95 -15.10
N LEU A 88 11.99 14.28 -15.15
CA LEU A 88 10.85 15.03 -15.69
C LEU A 88 10.63 14.73 -17.17
N ALA A 89 11.72 14.60 -17.95
CA ALA A 89 11.64 14.20 -19.34
C ALA A 89 11.04 12.80 -19.49
N ARG A 90 11.48 11.84 -18.69
CA ARG A 90 10.94 10.46 -18.68
C ARG A 90 9.47 10.43 -18.27
N LEU A 91 9.09 11.18 -17.23
CA LEU A 91 7.70 11.27 -16.78
C LEU A 91 6.77 11.87 -17.85
N ALA A 92 7.18 12.97 -18.48
CA ALA A 92 6.42 13.57 -19.57
C ALA A 92 6.32 12.63 -20.79
N SER A 93 7.42 11.96 -21.14
CA SER A 93 7.42 11.02 -22.28
C SER A 93 6.51 9.81 -22.01
N ALA A 94 6.57 9.24 -20.80
CA ALA A 94 5.70 8.15 -20.36
C ALA A 94 4.23 8.57 -20.28
N ALA A 95 3.92 9.80 -19.86
CA ALA A 95 2.54 10.30 -19.80
C ALA A 95 1.90 10.47 -21.19
N ASN A 96 2.71 10.58 -22.24
CA ASN A 96 2.24 10.77 -23.62
C ASN A 96 2.50 9.55 -24.53
N ASP A 97 2.94 8.41 -23.98
CA ASP A 97 3.33 7.22 -24.75
C ASP A 97 4.35 7.54 -25.87
N THR A 98 5.33 8.39 -25.57
CA THR A 98 6.38 8.82 -26.50
C THR A 98 7.77 8.49 -25.98
N ASP A 99 8.76 8.45 -26.89
CA ASP A 99 10.16 8.30 -26.51
C ASP A 99 10.74 9.58 -25.92
N VAL A 100 11.72 9.42 -25.03
CA VAL A 100 12.46 10.56 -24.47
C VAL A 100 13.25 11.27 -25.59
N PRO A 101 13.19 12.61 -25.68
CA PRO A 101 13.94 13.38 -26.67
C PRO A 101 15.44 13.06 -26.62
N ASP A 102 16.07 12.85 -27.78
CA ASP A 102 17.47 12.43 -27.90
C ASP A 102 18.43 13.29 -27.06
N ARG A 103 18.21 14.61 -27.07
CA ARG A 103 19.00 15.60 -26.32
C ARG A 103 18.96 15.41 -24.79
N LEU A 104 17.93 14.75 -24.27
CA LEU A 104 17.72 14.50 -22.84
C LEU A 104 18.00 13.05 -22.44
N ARG A 105 18.18 12.13 -23.40
CA ARG A 105 18.43 10.70 -23.11
C ARG A 105 19.67 10.49 -22.23
N GLY A 106 20.73 11.26 -22.46
CA GLY A 106 21.96 11.19 -21.66
C GLY A 106 21.81 11.67 -20.21
N LEU A 107 20.70 12.34 -19.88
CA LEU A 107 20.39 12.80 -18.52
C LEU A 107 19.43 11.85 -17.79
N VAL A 108 18.86 10.85 -18.48
CA VAL A 108 17.97 9.87 -17.86
C VAL A 108 18.82 8.80 -17.16
N PRO A 109 18.68 8.63 -15.84
CA PRO A 109 19.35 7.54 -15.14
C PRO A 109 18.87 6.19 -15.71
N GLY A 110 19.81 5.38 -16.21
CA GLY A 110 19.57 4.00 -16.66
C GLY A 110 19.39 3.76 -18.17
N LEU A 111 19.55 4.76 -19.04
CA LEU A 111 19.55 4.57 -20.51
C LEU A 111 20.95 4.41 -21.12
N GLY A 112 22.01 4.50 -20.32
CA GLY A 112 23.40 4.33 -20.76
C GLY A 112 23.94 2.97 -20.36
N GLY A 113 24.08 2.07 -21.34
CA GLY A 113 25.02 0.95 -21.29
C GLY A 113 24.57 -0.27 -20.48
N GLU A 114 24.43 -1.39 -21.20
CA GLU A 114 24.74 -2.71 -20.68
C GLU A 114 26.21 -2.73 -20.25
N GLU A 115 26.51 -2.23 -19.06
CA GLU A 115 27.70 -2.65 -18.33
C GLU A 115 27.23 -3.38 -17.08
N GLU A 116 27.82 -4.56 -16.87
CA GLU A 116 27.72 -5.37 -15.67
C GLU A 116 28.20 -4.56 -14.45
N SER A 117 27.41 -3.59 -14.00
CA SER A 117 27.61 -2.93 -12.73
C SER A 117 26.82 -3.72 -11.71
N GLN A 118 27.57 -4.52 -10.95
CA GLN A 118 27.19 -5.12 -9.67
C GLN A 118 26.04 -4.35 -9.02
N GLY A 119 24.92 -5.05 -8.80
CA GLY A 119 23.67 -4.45 -8.36
C GLY A 119 23.89 -3.45 -7.24
N THR A 120 23.69 -2.17 -7.54
CA THR A 120 23.23 -1.22 -6.54
C THR A 120 21.94 -1.81 -6.00
N PRO A 121 21.83 -2.15 -4.70
CA PRO A 121 20.57 -2.61 -4.16
C PRO A 121 19.53 -1.55 -4.54
N PHE A 122 18.53 -1.97 -5.30
CA PHE A 122 17.30 -1.20 -5.44
C PHE A 122 16.99 -0.66 -4.06
N GLU A 123 16.88 0.66 -3.94
CA GLU A 123 16.47 1.34 -2.73
C GLU A 123 15.12 0.72 -2.35
N GLN A 124 15.18 -0.29 -1.48
CA GLN A 124 14.01 -1.00 -1.02
C GLN A 124 13.18 0.07 -0.35
N VAL A 125 11.99 0.34 -0.89
CA VAL A 125 11.05 1.25 -0.26
C VAL A 125 10.97 0.82 1.21
N PRO A 126 11.36 1.67 2.17
CA PRO A 126 11.44 1.26 3.57
C PRO A 126 10.09 0.70 3.98
N THR A 127 10.08 -0.55 4.43
CA THR A 127 8.86 -1.19 4.87
C THR A 127 8.47 -0.57 6.23
N ALA A 128 7.21 -0.66 6.63
CA ALA A 128 6.79 -0.23 7.98
C ALA A 128 7.65 -0.87 9.09
N ALA A 129 8.17 -2.08 8.86
CA ALA A 129 9.11 -2.76 9.74
C ALA A 129 10.49 -2.09 9.84
N ASP A 130 10.96 -1.41 8.78
CA ASP A 130 12.24 -0.69 8.77
C ASP A 130 12.11 0.62 9.55
N HIS A 131 11.02 1.36 9.37
CA HIS A 131 10.72 2.54 10.19
C HIS A 131 10.57 2.21 11.68
N LEU A 132 10.00 1.05 12.00
CA LEU A 132 9.93 0.55 13.36
C LEU A 132 11.33 0.23 13.91
N ALA A 133 12.18 -0.39 13.09
CA ALA A 133 13.57 -0.70 13.47
C ALA A 133 14.34 0.58 13.83
N ASP A 134 14.23 1.61 12.98
CA ASP A 134 14.86 2.91 13.19
C ASP A 134 14.33 3.61 14.46
N GLY A 135 13.01 3.56 14.67
CA GLY A 135 12.38 4.10 15.87
C GLY A 135 12.84 3.41 17.16
N LEU A 136 13.01 2.09 17.15
CA LEU A 136 13.52 1.35 18.31
C LEU A 136 14.99 1.67 18.59
N ILE A 137 15.81 1.88 17.56
CA ILE A 137 17.21 2.31 17.71
C ILE A 137 17.26 3.71 18.32
N ALA A 138 16.42 4.64 17.86
CA ALA A 138 16.34 6.00 18.41
C ALA A 138 15.89 6.03 19.88
N LEU A 139 15.15 5.01 20.32
CA LEU A 139 14.69 4.82 21.71
C LEU A 139 15.69 4.04 22.58
N ASP A 140 16.91 3.81 22.09
CA ASP A 140 17.99 3.11 22.79
C ASP A 140 17.73 1.60 23.01
N PHE A 141 17.00 0.97 22.07
CA PHE A 141 16.84 -0.49 21.99
C PHE A 141 17.66 -1.04 20.80
N PRO A 142 18.94 -1.39 21.00
CA PRO A 142 19.81 -1.89 19.92
C PRO A 142 19.42 -3.29 19.44
N ASP A 143 20.03 -3.73 18.33
CA ASP A 143 19.80 -5.07 17.78
C ASP A 143 20.12 -6.17 18.80
N GLY A 144 19.18 -7.10 18.99
CA GLY A 144 19.31 -8.20 19.95
C GLY A 144 18.67 -7.96 21.32
N ASP A 145 18.07 -6.80 21.59
CA ASP A 145 17.32 -6.61 22.84
C ASP A 145 16.01 -7.43 22.84
N PRO A 146 15.80 -8.33 23.83
CA PRO A 146 14.59 -9.17 23.92
C PRO A 146 13.30 -8.35 23.99
N ARG A 147 13.35 -7.09 24.44
CA ARG A 147 12.21 -6.18 24.52
C ARG A 147 11.69 -5.76 23.13
N ARG A 148 12.53 -5.79 22.08
CA ARG A 148 12.11 -5.42 20.71
C ARG A 148 11.10 -6.39 20.14
N ALA A 149 11.26 -7.69 20.40
CA ALA A 149 10.33 -8.72 19.96
C ALA A 149 8.95 -8.58 20.64
N MET A 150 8.93 -8.21 21.92
CA MET A 150 7.68 -7.97 22.65
C MET A 150 6.93 -6.74 22.13
N LEU A 151 7.65 -5.63 21.91
CA LEU A 151 7.08 -4.39 21.38
C LEU A 151 6.58 -4.54 19.94
N ALA A 152 7.35 -5.22 19.09
CA ALA A 152 6.94 -5.54 17.72
C ALA A 152 5.68 -6.41 17.70
N LYS A 153 5.57 -7.39 18.61
CA LYS A 153 4.36 -8.21 18.76
C LYS A 153 3.15 -7.42 19.22
N GLN A 154 3.32 -6.52 20.19
CA GLN A 154 2.23 -5.64 20.66
C GLN A 154 1.75 -4.71 19.54
N LEU A 155 2.68 -4.12 18.78
CA LEU A 155 2.31 -3.24 17.67
C LEU A 155 1.65 -4.02 16.53
N ALA A 156 2.15 -5.22 16.18
CA ALA A 156 1.52 -6.07 15.18
C ALA A 156 0.07 -6.42 15.54
N GLU A 157 -0.22 -6.66 16.83
CA GLU A 157 -1.58 -6.92 17.28
C GLU A 157 -2.49 -5.69 17.13
N VAL A 158 -1.97 -4.49 17.40
CA VAL A 158 -2.70 -3.24 17.15
C VAL A 158 -2.94 -3.01 15.66
N ILE A 159 -1.93 -3.25 14.81
CA ILE A 159 -2.04 -3.11 13.35
C ILE A 159 -3.09 -4.07 12.78
N ARG A 160 -3.23 -5.29 13.32
CA ARG A 160 -4.28 -6.24 12.91
C ARG A 160 -5.70 -5.76 13.23
N THR A 161 -5.89 -4.99 14.29
CA THR A 161 -7.21 -4.40 14.59
C THR A 161 -7.65 -3.31 13.62
N GLN A 162 -6.73 -2.86 12.74
CA GLN A 162 -6.97 -1.87 11.69
C GLN A 162 -7.03 -2.52 10.28
N ASP A 163 -7.22 -3.84 10.19
CA ASP A 163 -7.26 -4.64 8.95
C ASP A 163 -5.97 -4.61 8.09
N LEU A 164 -4.84 -4.15 8.64
CA LEU A 164 -3.54 -4.09 7.97
C LEU A 164 -2.69 -5.35 8.22
N HIS A 165 -3.25 -6.53 7.88
CA HIS A 165 -2.65 -7.83 8.23
C HIS A 165 -1.26 -8.07 7.62
N GLU A 166 -1.03 -7.66 6.36
CA GLU A 166 0.26 -7.83 5.68
C GLU A 166 1.38 -7.06 6.39
N THR A 167 1.10 -5.83 6.83
CA THR A 167 2.04 -5.00 7.59
C THR A 167 2.35 -5.58 8.96
N ALA A 168 1.34 -6.14 9.63
CA ALA A 168 1.52 -6.79 10.93
C ALA A 168 2.42 -8.04 10.82
N ASP A 169 2.24 -8.83 9.77
CA ASP A 169 3.02 -10.04 9.53
C ASP A 169 4.45 -9.73 9.11
N ASP A 170 4.68 -8.67 8.33
CA ASP A 170 6.02 -8.17 7.99
C ASP A 170 6.79 -7.70 9.23
N VAL A 171 6.13 -6.97 10.13
CA VAL A 171 6.71 -6.57 11.42
C VAL A 171 7.05 -7.80 12.27
N LEU A 172 6.17 -8.79 12.36
CA LEU A 172 6.47 -10.02 13.11
C LEU A 172 7.63 -10.80 12.48
N ARG A 173 7.68 -10.93 11.15
CA ARG A 173 8.75 -11.64 10.45
C ARG A 173 10.12 -11.00 10.72
N ARG A 174 10.18 -9.67 10.79
CA ARG A 174 11.42 -8.91 10.98
C ARG A 174 11.99 -9.02 12.40
N PHE A 175 11.12 -9.07 13.42
CA PHE A 175 11.49 -8.99 14.84
C PHE A 175 11.31 -10.31 15.61
N SER A 176 10.83 -11.36 14.96
CA SER A 176 10.81 -12.70 15.55
C SER A 176 12.23 -13.14 15.90
N PRO A 177 12.46 -13.69 17.11
CA PRO A 177 13.74 -14.28 17.43
C PRO A 177 14.10 -15.30 16.36
N ARG A 178 15.25 -15.12 15.69
CA ARG A 178 15.80 -16.16 14.84
C ARG A 178 16.06 -17.33 15.77
N ALA A 179 15.28 -18.40 15.66
CA ALA A 179 15.50 -19.61 16.43
C ALA A 179 16.93 -20.08 16.16
N THR A 180 17.84 -19.80 17.09
CA THR A 180 19.16 -20.41 17.12
C THR A 180 18.90 -21.85 17.48
N PHE A 181 18.81 -22.71 16.46
CA PHE A 181 18.88 -24.15 16.64
C PHE A 181 20.28 -24.46 17.15
N THR A 182 20.45 -24.49 18.47
CA THR A 182 21.64 -25.06 19.10
C THR A 182 21.51 -26.57 19.00
N ALA A 183 22.07 -27.14 17.93
CA ALA A 183 22.33 -28.57 17.82
C ALA A 183 23.47 -28.95 18.77
N ASP A 184 23.24 -28.88 20.08
CA ASP A 184 24.12 -29.51 21.05
C ASP A 184 23.34 -29.85 22.32
N ALA A 185 22.63 -30.97 22.24
CA ALA A 185 22.35 -31.81 23.37
C ALA A 185 22.73 -33.22 22.94
N ALA A 186 24.04 -33.46 22.86
CA ALA A 186 24.58 -34.81 22.88
C ALA A 186 24.12 -35.49 24.19
N GLU A 187 23.07 -36.29 24.07
CA GLU A 187 22.60 -37.20 25.10
C GLU A 187 23.74 -38.22 25.38
N PRO A 188 24.31 -38.28 26.60
CA PRO A 188 25.32 -39.27 26.90
C PRO A 188 24.66 -40.65 26.99
N PRO A 189 25.22 -41.70 26.37
CA PRO A 189 24.63 -43.04 26.45
C PRO A 189 24.78 -43.61 27.87
N PRO A 190 23.80 -44.38 28.37
CA PRO A 190 23.91 -45.06 29.65
C PRO A 190 24.88 -46.24 29.55
N ASP A 191 25.87 -46.26 30.46
CA ASP A 191 26.76 -47.39 30.71
C ASP A 191 26.00 -48.62 31.24
N SER A 192 26.33 -49.79 30.69
CA SER A 192 26.56 -51.10 31.36
C SER A 192 26.00 -52.29 30.52
N PRO A 193 26.47 -53.53 30.72
CA PRO A 193 27.81 -54.05 30.43
C PRO A 193 27.77 -55.35 29.58
N ASP A 194 28.93 -55.75 29.07
CA ASP A 194 29.44 -57.12 28.91
C ASP A 194 28.50 -58.26 28.43
N ALA A 195 28.73 -58.77 27.22
CA ALA A 195 29.10 -60.18 26.96
C ALA A 195 28.99 -60.50 25.46
N GLY A 196 30.01 -61.17 24.94
CA GLY A 196 30.17 -61.46 23.53
C GLY A 196 29.44 -62.71 23.01
N SER A 197 29.79 -62.99 21.75
CA SER A 197 29.52 -64.22 20.98
C SER A 197 28.15 -64.31 20.32
N GLY A 198 28.15 -64.67 19.03
CA GLY A 198 26.97 -65.28 18.40
C GLY A 198 26.70 -64.92 16.95
N THR A 199 27.69 -65.12 16.08
CA THR A 199 27.59 -65.78 14.77
C THR A 199 26.21 -65.90 14.10
N THR A 200 26.16 -65.35 12.87
CA THR A 200 25.45 -65.83 11.66
C THR A 200 23.92 -65.88 11.57
N LEU A 201 23.45 -65.32 10.46
CA LEU A 201 22.86 -65.97 9.27
C LEU A 201 21.54 -65.24 8.92
N THR A 202 21.56 -64.41 7.89
CA THR A 202 21.01 -64.73 6.57
C THR A 202 19.49 -64.85 6.54
N SER A 203 18.86 -63.86 5.91
CA SER A 203 18.03 -64.02 4.70
C SER A 203 16.86 -63.04 4.71
N TRP A 204 16.89 -62.14 3.74
CA TRP A 204 15.72 -61.62 3.05
C TRP A 204 14.97 -62.80 2.38
N PRO A 205 13.66 -62.74 2.05
CA PRO A 205 13.14 -61.61 1.28
C PRO A 205 11.61 -61.30 1.33
N LYS A 206 11.27 -60.24 0.59
CA LYS A 206 10.09 -60.00 -0.28
C LYS A 206 8.69 -59.88 0.37
N GLU A 207 8.09 -58.68 0.44
CA GLU A 207 7.29 -57.95 -0.59
C GLU A 207 5.83 -58.44 -0.65
N GLU A 208 4.93 -57.49 -0.91
CA GLU A 208 3.50 -57.62 -1.26
C GLU A 208 2.56 -58.04 -0.10
N ASP A 209 1.32 -57.58 0.01
CA ASP A 209 0.49 -56.57 -0.65
C ASP A 209 -0.86 -56.58 0.12
N ASP A 210 -1.62 -55.51 -0.08
CA ASP A 210 -3.07 -55.44 -0.03
C ASP A 210 -3.83 -55.43 1.33
N GLY A 211 -4.31 -54.22 1.65
CA GLY A 211 -5.73 -53.93 1.42
C GLY A 211 -6.78 -54.68 2.25
N ARG A 212 -7.24 -54.04 3.33
CA ARG A 212 -8.65 -53.63 3.50
C ARG A 212 -8.86 -52.75 4.71
#